data_AF-A0AAX1XFA5-F1
#
_entry.id   AF-A0AAX1XFA5-F1
#
_cell.length_a   1.000
_cell.length_b   1.000
_cell.length_c   1.000
_cell.angle_alpha   90.00
_cell.angle_beta   90.00
_cell.angle_gamma   90.00
#
_symmetry.space_group_name_H-M   'P 1'
#
loop_
_entity.id
_entity.type
_entity.pdbx_description
1 polymer ?
#
loop_
_entity_poly.entity_id
_entity_poly.type
_entity_poly.pdbx_seq_one_letter_code
_entity_poly.pdbx_strand_id
1 'polypeptide(L)'
;MAARQGPDVDAGRISYLIVLHRPADSASEPSPRPLVIVEQQADGTFRLAARNDEVVLRANEGGQCDPFDPQDADENGLAVKGRFFTVQNFVACGQHWSDYVTFRHDARTGRWLFANEIRTESFPLEGKPDRVRAIRADPRKPVALDAWRRGD
;
A
#
# COMPACT_ATOMS: atom_id res chain seq x y z
N MET A 1 13.52 -5.00 -2.00
CA MET A 1 12.85 -3.75 -2.42
C MET A 1 11.71 -4.20 -3.29
N ALA A 2 10.49 -3.69 -3.09
CA ALA A 2 9.39 -4.02 -4.00
C ALA A 2 9.14 -2.86 -4.97
N ALA A 3 9.03 -3.12 -6.27
CA ALA A 3 8.78 -2.06 -7.25
C ALA A 3 7.77 -2.47 -8.31
N ARG A 4 6.87 -1.56 -8.67
CA ARG A 4 5.85 -1.78 -9.69
C ARG A 4 5.61 -0.52 -10.50
N GLN A 5 5.40 -0.67 -11.81
CA GLN A 5 4.88 0.44 -12.61
C GLN A 5 3.52 0.85 -12.05
N GLY A 6 3.41 2.12 -11.67
CA GLY A 6 2.21 2.67 -11.07
C GLY A 6 1.10 2.93 -12.08
N PRO A 7 -0.04 3.44 -11.61
CA PRO A 7 -1.14 3.87 -12.46
C PRO A 7 -0.69 4.87 -13.53
N ASP A 8 -1.41 4.89 -14.65
CA ASP A 8 -1.26 5.96 -15.64
C ASP A 8 -1.60 7.30 -14.97
N VAL A 9 -0.64 8.21 -15.00
CA VAL A 9 -0.84 9.60 -14.60
C VAL A 9 -1.15 10.45 -15.85
N ASP A 10 -1.56 11.70 -15.67
CA ASP A 10 -2.06 12.49 -16.79
C ASP A 10 -0.98 12.75 -17.86
N ALA A 11 -1.46 13.01 -19.08
CA ALA A 11 -0.65 13.13 -20.28
C ALA A 11 0.17 11.86 -20.63
N GLY A 12 -0.21 10.70 -20.08
CA GLY A 12 0.44 9.42 -20.37
C GLY A 12 1.84 9.29 -19.77
N ARG A 13 2.15 10.08 -18.74
CA ARG A 13 3.45 9.99 -18.05
C ARG A 13 3.52 8.71 -17.23
N ILE A 14 4.73 8.21 -17.05
CA ILE A 14 4.99 6.98 -16.29
C ILE A 14 5.11 7.32 -14.80
N SER A 15 4.54 6.49 -13.95
CA SER A 15 4.79 6.49 -12.51
C SER A 15 5.35 5.14 -12.06
N TYR A 16 6.12 5.14 -10.96
CA TYR A 16 6.55 3.91 -10.28
C TYR A 16 6.18 4.00 -8.80
N LEU A 17 5.66 2.90 -8.29
CA LEU A 17 5.43 2.65 -6.87
C LEU A 17 6.61 1.83 -6.36
N ILE A 18 7.28 2.30 -5.32
CA ILE A 18 8.46 1.66 -4.77
C ILE A 18 8.31 1.56 -3.26
N VAL A 19 8.41 0.35 -2.72
CA VAL A 19 8.49 0.10 -1.28
C VAL A 19 9.95 -0.14 -0.91
N LEU A 20 10.45 0.75 -0.05
CA LEU A 20 11.80 0.69 0.49
C LEU A 20 11.79 -0.16 1.76
N HIS A 21 12.84 -0.96 1.96
CA HIS A 21 13.09 -1.62 3.24
C HIS A 21 14.60 -1.69 3.49
N ARG A 22 14.99 -1.92 4.75
CA ARG A 22 16.39 -2.17 5.11
C ARG A 22 16.73 -3.65 4.91
N PRO A 23 17.98 -4.01 4.60
CA PRO A 23 18.38 -5.42 4.49
C PRO A 23 18.13 -6.24 5.77
N ALA A 24 18.21 -5.63 6.96
CA ALA A 24 17.98 -6.29 8.25
C ALA A 24 16.49 -6.33 8.67
N ASP A 25 15.58 -5.81 7.84
CA ASP A 25 14.15 -5.74 8.16
C ASP A 25 13.56 -7.14 8.38
N SER A 26 13.14 -7.41 9.61
CA SER A 26 12.63 -8.72 10.04
C SER A 26 11.69 -8.58 11.22
N ALA A 27 10.93 -9.63 11.56
CA ALA A 27 10.02 -9.59 12.71
C ALA A 27 10.76 -9.30 14.04
N SER A 28 12.02 -9.74 14.17
CA SER A 28 12.87 -9.46 15.33
C SER A 28 13.55 -8.09 15.28
N GLU A 29 13.78 -7.56 14.09
CA GLU A 29 14.38 -6.23 13.87
C GLU A 29 13.56 -5.44 12.85
N PRO A 30 12.34 -5.00 13.23
CA PRO A 30 11.42 -4.37 12.29
C PRO A 30 11.86 -2.93 11.97
N SER A 31 11.74 -2.55 10.71
CA SER A 31 12.03 -1.20 10.24
C SER A 31 10.84 -0.63 9.46
N PRO A 32 10.69 0.72 9.40
CA PRO A 32 9.68 1.33 8.55
C PRO A 32 9.86 0.92 7.08
N ARG A 33 8.75 0.80 6.36
CA ARG A 33 8.71 0.45 4.93
C ARG A 33 8.09 1.58 4.10
N PRO A 34 8.86 2.64 3.80
CA PRO A 34 8.35 3.77 3.03
C PRO A 34 7.83 3.32 1.66
N LEU A 35 6.57 3.65 1.37
CA LEU A 35 6.07 3.71 0.01
C LEU A 35 6.46 5.06 -0.57
N VAL A 36 7.16 5.07 -1.69
CA VAL A 36 7.43 6.26 -2.49
C VAL A 36 6.82 6.12 -3.87
N ILE A 37 6.30 7.22 -4.39
CA ILE A 37 5.84 7.33 -5.77
C ILE A 37 6.77 8.28 -6.49
N VAL A 38 7.36 7.82 -7.59
CA VAL A 38 8.15 8.65 -8.50
C VAL A 38 7.42 8.79 -9.82
N GLU A 39 7.40 10.00 -10.35
CA GLU A 39 6.70 10.33 -11.59
C GLU A 39 7.65 10.95 -12.60
N GLN A 40 7.50 10.53 -13.85
CA GLN A 40 8.19 11.13 -14.98
C GLN A 40 7.71 12.58 -15.16
N GLN A 41 8.65 13.47 -15.38
CA GLN A 41 8.44 14.88 -15.68
C GLN A 41 8.42 15.09 -17.21
N ALA A 42 8.05 16.29 -17.65
CA ALA A 42 7.99 16.62 -19.08
C ALA A 42 9.35 16.52 -19.79
N ASP A 43 10.46 16.72 -19.06
CA ASP A 43 11.83 16.58 -19.55
C ASP A 43 12.35 15.12 -19.51
N GLY A 44 11.50 14.17 -19.13
CA GLY A 44 11.83 12.76 -19.02
C GLY A 44 12.51 12.37 -17.70
N THR A 45 12.87 13.32 -16.83
CA THR A 45 13.43 13.02 -15.50
C THR A 45 12.36 12.46 -14.56
N PHE A 46 12.76 11.74 -13.50
CA PHE A 46 11.84 11.28 -12.46
C PHE A 46 11.98 12.13 -11.21
N ARG A 47 10.85 12.48 -10.58
CA ARG A 47 10.81 13.18 -9.30
C ARG A 47 9.91 12.45 -8.31
N LEU A 48 10.26 12.57 -7.02
CA LEU A 48 9.40 12.13 -5.93
C LEU A 48 8.08 12.92 -5.96
N ALA A 49 6.97 12.21 -6.16
CA ALA A 49 5.63 12.79 -6.19
C ALA A 49 4.94 12.67 -4.82
N ALA A 50 5.13 11.55 -4.12
CA ALA A 50 4.56 11.34 -2.80
C ALA A 50 5.33 10.28 -2.01
N ARG A 51 5.19 10.31 -0.68
CA ARG A 51 5.77 9.32 0.24
C ARG A 51 4.80 9.07 1.41
N ASN A 52 4.68 7.82 1.83
CA ASN A 52 4.01 7.44 3.08
C ASN A 52 4.84 6.36 3.81
N ASP A 53 5.02 6.52 5.11
CA ASP A 53 5.86 5.65 5.95
C ASP A 53 5.07 4.63 6.79
N GLU A 54 3.73 4.57 6.64
CA GLU A 54 2.82 3.80 7.50
C GLU A 54 1.91 2.81 6.76
N VAL A 55 1.66 3.02 5.46
CA VAL A 55 0.71 2.21 4.68
C VAL A 55 1.19 0.78 4.43
N VAL A 56 2.52 0.59 4.40
CA VAL A 56 3.13 -0.73 4.34
C VAL A 56 3.50 -1.14 5.77
N LEU A 57 2.93 -2.24 6.22
CA LEU A 57 3.16 -2.74 7.56
C LEU A 57 4.56 -3.34 7.69
N ARG A 58 5.19 -3.14 8.85
CA ARG A 58 6.50 -3.70 9.21
C ARG A 58 6.39 -5.21 9.41
N ALA A 59 7.54 -5.86 9.34
CA ALA A 59 7.66 -7.32 9.45
C ALA A 59 7.00 -7.93 10.71
N ASN A 60 6.92 -7.18 11.81
CA ASN A 60 6.34 -7.66 13.07
C ASN A 60 4.87 -7.28 13.28
N GLU A 61 4.27 -6.52 12.38
CA GLU A 61 2.87 -6.07 12.48
C GLU A 61 1.88 -7.11 11.94
N GLY A 62 2.40 -8.22 11.40
CA GLY A 62 1.65 -9.37 10.93
C GLY A 62 1.22 -10.37 12.01
N GLY A 63 1.82 -10.27 13.19
CA GLY A 63 1.70 -11.27 14.25
C GLY A 63 2.56 -12.50 13.93
N GLN A 64 2.02 -13.46 13.17
CA GLN A 64 2.68 -14.75 12.93
C GLN A 64 3.73 -14.70 11.82
N CYS A 65 3.48 -13.95 10.75
CA CYS A 65 4.41 -13.78 9.63
C CYS A 65 4.50 -12.33 9.21
N ASP A 66 5.45 -12.04 8.34
CA ASP A 66 5.59 -10.74 7.72
C ASP A 66 4.33 -10.40 6.89
N PRO A 67 3.61 -9.29 7.18
CA PRO A 67 2.42 -8.92 6.44
C PRO A 67 2.72 -8.33 5.05
N PHE A 68 3.99 -8.06 4.74
CA PHE A 68 4.46 -7.58 3.45
C PHE A 68 5.86 -8.18 3.20
N ASP A 69 5.91 -9.50 2.98
CA ASP A 69 7.17 -10.22 2.74
C ASP A 69 7.86 -9.67 1.49
N PRO A 70 9.09 -9.12 1.58
CA PRO A 70 9.82 -8.58 0.43
C PRO A 70 10.06 -9.60 -0.70
N GLN A 71 10.05 -10.90 -0.42
CA GLN A 71 10.21 -11.95 -1.43
C GLN A 71 8.94 -12.13 -2.29
N ASP A 72 7.76 -11.93 -1.70
CA ASP A 72 6.47 -12.04 -2.39
C ASP A 72 5.95 -10.68 -2.87
N ALA A 73 6.42 -9.59 -2.26
CA ALA A 73 5.89 -8.25 -2.45
C ALA A 73 6.05 -7.71 -3.88
N ASP A 74 7.07 -8.15 -4.63
CA ASP A 74 7.25 -7.75 -6.03
C ASP A 74 6.05 -8.16 -6.89
N GLU A 75 5.49 -9.34 -6.63
CA GLU A 75 4.33 -9.87 -7.36
C GLU A 75 3.00 -9.50 -6.69
N ASN A 76 2.95 -9.53 -5.36
CA ASN A 76 1.71 -9.52 -4.60
C ASN A 76 1.55 -8.34 -3.63
N GLY A 77 2.58 -7.52 -3.39
CA GLY A 77 2.52 -6.42 -2.43
C GLY A 77 1.81 -5.17 -2.97
N LEU A 78 1.86 -4.96 -4.29
CA LEU A 78 1.26 -3.79 -4.95
C LEU A 78 0.37 -4.24 -6.10
N ALA A 79 -0.90 -3.79 -6.10
CA ALA A 79 -1.81 -3.97 -7.22
C ALA A 79 -2.09 -2.64 -7.90
N VAL A 80 -2.19 -2.64 -9.24
CA VAL A 80 -2.47 -1.44 -10.05
C VAL A 80 -3.63 -1.73 -10.99
N LYS A 81 -4.62 -0.84 -11.03
CA LYS A 81 -5.77 -0.95 -11.93
C LYS A 81 -6.30 0.43 -12.33
N GLY A 82 -6.19 0.76 -13.61
CA GLY A 82 -6.59 2.08 -14.12
C GLY A 82 -5.83 3.19 -13.39
N ARG A 83 -6.55 4.14 -12.78
CA ARG A 83 -5.99 5.26 -12.00
C ARG A 83 -5.71 4.93 -10.53
N PHE A 84 -5.88 3.67 -10.13
CA PHE A 84 -5.81 3.23 -8.74
C PHE A 84 -4.63 2.30 -8.50
N PHE A 85 -4.07 2.37 -7.30
CA PHE A 85 -3.20 1.32 -6.79
C PHE A 85 -3.61 0.93 -5.37
N THR A 86 -3.27 -0.30 -4.99
CA THR A 86 -3.54 -0.86 -3.67
C THR A 86 -2.24 -1.39 -3.07
N VAL A 87 -1.97 -1.02 -1.83
CA VAL A 87 -0.99 -1.69 -0.97
C VAL A 87 -1.68 -2.89 -0.34
N GLN A 88 -1.12 -4.08 -0.56
CA GLN A 88 -1.70 -5.34 -0.12
C GLN A 88 -0.88 -5.91 1.04
N ASN A 89 -1.26 -5.56 2.27
CA ASN A 89 -0.73 -6.23 3.44
C ASN A 89 -1.58 -7.46 3.73
N PHE A 90 -0.98 -8.63 3.95
CA PHE A 90 -1.73 -9.84 4.28
C PHE A 90 -0.87 -10.87 5.00
N VAL A 91 -1.52 -11.76 5.76
CA VAL A 91 -0.90 -12.92 6.41
C VAL A 91 -1.73 -14.15 6.08
N ALA A 92 -1.06 -15.25 5.73
CA ALA A 92 -1.69 -16.52 5.38
C ALA A 92 -0.94 -17.76 5.92
N CYS A 93 -0.11 -17.60 6.97
CA CYS A 93 0.74 -18.67 7.50
C CYS A 93 0.16 -19.38 8.76
N GLY A 94 -1.17 -19.34 8.89
CA GLY A 94 -1.92 -19.85 10.04
C GLY A 94 -3.05 -18.89 10.38
N GLN A 95 -2.72 -17.70 10.85
CA GLN A 95 -3.66 -16.57 10.84
C GLN A 95 -3.89 -16.09 9.41
N HIS A 96 -5.15 -15.84 9.05
CA HIS A 96 -5.54 -15.39 7.71
C HIS A 96 -6.20 -14.02 7.83
N TRP A 97 -5.49 -12.98 7.40
CA TRP A 97 -6.07 -11.65 7.33
C TRP A 97 -5.44 -10.82 6.22
N SER A 98 -6.14 -9.77 5.80
CA SER A 98 -5.60 -8.76 4.89
C SER A 98 -5.99 -7.35 5.29
N ASP A 99 -5.16 -6.39 4.90
CA ASP A 99 -5.38 -4.95 4.99
C ASP A 99 -4.99 -4.31 3.65
N TYR A 100 -6.00 -4.02 2.84
CA TYR A 100 -5.87 -3.50 1.49
C TYR A 100 -6.20 -2.02 1.46
N VAL A 101 -5.17 -1.19 1.28
CA VAL A 101 -5.30 0.28 1.26
C VAL A 101 -5.14 0.79 -0.16
N THR A 102 -6.22 1.34 -0.73
CA THR A 102 -6.26 1.83 -2.11
C THR A 102 -6.16 3.34 -2.18
N PHE A 103 -5.33 3.82 -3.11
CA PHE A 103 -5.20 5.23 -3.48
C PHE A 103 -5.49 5.42 -4.98
N ARG A 104 -5.75 6.67 -5.36
CA ARG A 104 -5.96 7.06 -6.76
C ARG A 104 -5.19 8.32 -7.11
N HIS A 105 -4.80 8.45 -8.37
CA HIS A 105 -4.30 9.72 -8.90
C HIS A 105 -5.47 10.70 -9.13
N ASP A 106 -5.37 11.91 -8.60
CA ASP A 106 -6.32 13.00 -8.82
C ASP A 106 -5.80 14.00 -9.84
N ALA A 107 -6.32 13.92 -11.07
CA ALA A 107 -5.81 14.69 -12.20
C ALA A 107 -5.89 16.20 -12.03
N ARG A 108 -6.89 16.67 -11.26
CA ARG A 108 -7.11 18.10 -11.03
C ARG A 108 -6.03 18.70 -10.13
N THR A 109 -5.49 17.90 -9.21
CA THR A 109 -4.53 18.38 -8.20
C THR A 109 -3.15 17.78 -8.35
N GLY A 110 -2.98 16.76 -9.18
CA GLY A 110 -1.74 15.97 -9.28
C GLY A 110 -1.40 15.21 -8.00
N ARG A 111 -2.38 14.98 -7.11
CA ARG A 111 -2.16 14.33 -5.81
C ARG A 111 -2.65 12.89 -5.83
N TRP A 112 -2.00 12.07 -5.02
CA TRP A 112 -2.44 10.72 -4.69
C TRP A 112 -3.37 10.77 -3.49
N LEU A 113 -4.62 10.38 -3.69
CA LEU A 113 -5.68 10.48 -2.68
C LEU A 113 -6.14 9.11 -2.23
N PHE A 114 -6.37 8.95 -0.93
CA PHE A 114 -7.02 7.77 -0.35
C PHE A 114 -8.38 7.53 -1.02
N ALA A 115 -8.65 6.29 -1.38
CA ALA A 115 -9.90 5.87 -1.98
C ALA A 115 -10.71 4.99 -1.02
N ASN A 116 -10.09 3.93 -0.50
CA ASN A 116 -10.71 3.02 0.46
C ASN A 116 -9.67 2.15 1.17
N GLU A 117 -10.11 1.52 2.26
CA GLU A 117 -9.37 0.50 3.01
C GLU A 117 -10.34 -0.67 3.25
N ILE A 118 -9.88 -1.89 2.99
CA ILE A 118 -10.63 -3.12 3.26
C ILE A 118 -9.77 -4.03 4.12
N ARG A 119 -10.23 -4.31 5.32
CA ARG A 119 -9.64 -5.29 6.23
C ARG A 119 -10.50 -6.54 6.28
N THR A 120 -9.89 -7.70 6.11
CA THR A 120 -10.57 -9.00 6.26
C THR A 120 -9.83 -9.86 7.27
N GLU A 121 -10.56 -10.55 8.13
CA GLU A 121 -10.03 -11.57 9.02
C GLU A 121 -10.83 -12.85 8.82
N SER A 122 -10.14 -13.97 8.63
CA SER A 122 -10.74 -15.28 8.42
C SER A 122 -10.39 -16.24 9.56
N PHE A 123 -11.38 -17.00 10.01
CA PHE A 123 -11.26 -17.91 11.17
C PHE A 123 -11.56 -19.37 10.82
N PRO A 124 -10.92 -19.95 9.78
CA PRO A 124 -11.31 -21.26 9.24
C PRO A 124 -11.15 -22.41 10.25
N LEU A 125 -10.24 -22.26 11.23
CA LEU A 125 -9.95 -23.28 12.24
C LEU A 125 -10.73 -23.10 13.55
N GLU A 126 -11.34 -21.93 13.77
CA GLU A 126 -12.00 -21.61 15.04
C GLU A 126 -13.53 -21.74 14.97
N GLY A 127 -14.10 -21.99 13.78
CA GLY A 127 -15.55 -22.06 13.57
C GLY A 127 -16.27 -20.72 13.84
N LYS A 128 -15.53 -19.62 13.92
CA LYS A 128 -16.06 -18.25 14.06
C LYS A 128 -16.39 -17.66 12.69
N PRO A 129 -17.37 -16.77 12.58
CA PRO A 129 -17.64 -16.08 11.33
C PRO A 129 -16.48 -15.16 10.96
N ASP A 130 -16.17 -15.12 9.66
CA ASP A 130 -15.22 -14.17 9.09
C ASP A 130 -15.69 -12.72 9.30
N ARG A 131 -14.73 -11.80 9.35
CA ARG A 131 -14.98 -10.37 9.54
C ARG A 131 -14.46 -9.58 8.35
N VAL A 132 -15.24 -8.58 7.94
CA VAL A 132 -14.85 -7.61 6.92
C VAL A 132 -15.19 -6.21 7.41
N ARG A 133 -14.20 -5.31 7.35
CA ARG A 133 -14.38 -3.88 7.58
C ARG A 133 -13.96 -3.11 6.34
N ALA A 134 -14.82 -2.23 5.84
CA ALA A 134 -14.52 -1.38 4.70
C ALA A 134 -14.70 0.10 5.08
N ILE A 135 -13.67 0.91 4.87
CA ILE A 135 -13.71 2.36 4.97
C ILE A 135 -13.61 2.93 3.57
N ARG A 136 -14.47 3.91 3.23
CA ARG A 136 -14.39 4.66 1.97
C ARG A 136 -14.02 6.10 2.27
N ALA A 137 -13.26 6.71 1.36
CA ALA A 137 -12.92 8.12 1.45
C ALA A 137 -14.18 9.01 1.45
N ASP A 138 -14.18 10.05 2.28
CA ASP A 138 -15.16 11.13 2.21
C ASP A 138 -14.74 12.10 1.09
N PRO A 139 -15.53 12.24 0.00
CA PRO A 139 -15.18 13.13 -1.10
C PRO A 139 -15.10 14.61 -0.69
N ARG A 140 -15.70 14.99 0.44
CA ARG A 140 -15.65 16.35 0.98
C ARG A 140 -14.38 16.63 1.78
N LYS A 141 -13.66 15.59 2.19
CA LYS A 141 -12.44 15.66 3.02
C LYS A 141 -11.37 14.73 2.44
N PRO A 142 -10.81 15.05 1.26
CA PRO A 142 -9.82 14.20 0.62
C PRO A 142 -8.57 14.08 1.49
N VAL A 143 -8.14 12.84 1.73
CA VAL A 143 -6.89 12.53 2.43
C VAL A 143 -5.83 12.19 1.39
N ALA A 144 -4.73 12.94 1.38
CA ALA A 144 -3.61 12.66 0.49
C ALA A 144 -2.71 11.56 1.07
N LEU A 145 -1.95 10.88 0.20
CA LEU A 145 -1.08 9.76 0.58
C LEU A 145 -0.11 10.13 1.72
N ASP A 146 0.52 11.29 1.65
CA ASP A 146 1.45 11.80 2.67
C ASP A 146 0.80 12.08 4.04
N ALA A 147 -0.49 12.39 4.03
CA ALA A 147 -1.30 12.65 5.22
C ALA A 147 -2.08 11.42 5.72
N TRP A 148 -2.15 10.34 4.93
CA TRP A 148 -2.85 9.13 5.34
C TRP A 148 -2.14 8.48 6.52
N ARG A 149 -2.92 8.08 7.51
CA ARG A 149 -2.46 7.40 8.72
C ARG A 149 -3.36 6.20 8.92
N ARG A 150 -2.80 5.11 9.46
CA ARG A 150 -3.59 3.94 9.81
C ARG A 150 -4.59 4.34 10.91
N GLY A 151 -5.86 4.06 10.68
CA GLY A 151 -6.88 4.19 11.73
C GLY A 151 -6.85 2.98 12.65
N ASP A 152 -6.94 3.22 13.95
CA ASP A 152 -7.20 2.19 14.97
C ASP A 152 -8.54 1.46 14.70
#